data_AF-A0A7C1JH05-F1
#
_entry.id   AF-A0A7C1JH05-F1
#
_cell.length_a   1.000
_cell.length_b   1.000
_cell.length_c   1.000
_cell.angle_alpha   90.00
_cell.angle_beta   90.00
_cell.angle_gamma   90.00
#
_symmetry.space_group_name_H-M   'P 1'
#
loop_
_entity.id
_entity.type
_entity.pdbx_description
1 polymer ?
#
loop_
_entity_poly.entity_id
_entity_poly.type
_entity_poly.pdbx_seq_one_letter_code
_entity_poly.pdbx_strand_id
1 'polypeptide(L)'
;MKHLRLIFALSVVLVGSLVLASVVFAAVTATSVGLSSFSDCTEAGLDLGIESSGADRETGIATDANGTILVEFDGTTSIGDFSGVYSGYYYPFISLPSSPIIGLYATVGNAPATAANTSEWFVAYNCETQEVLYSCYGPYGSCPTTTTEFAATVGNCPNPLPSGFSVRNIPAGALAYFQPDASTYTGFNLPPGTWYAGAAEDGFVEVWIACEATNIFVPAENVN
;
A
#
# COMPACT_ATOMS: atom_id res chain seq x y z
N MET A 1 26.84 -28.72 -74.98
CA MET A 1 25.43 -28.73 -74.52
C MET A 1 25.49 -28.62 -72.99
N LYS A 2 25.52 -27.43 -72.39
CA LYS A 2 24.45 -26.42 -72.26
C LYS A 2 23.14 -27.08 -71.78
N HIS A 3 22.60 -26.56 -70.67
CA HIS A 3 21.34 -26.90 -69.99
C HIS A 3 21.44 -27.79 -68.75
N LEU A 4 21.88 -27.22 -67.62
CA LEU A 4 21.15 -27.35 -66.35
C LEU A 4 21.50 -26.18 -65.42
N ARG A 5 21.05 -24.99 -65.83
CA ARG A 5 20.98 -23.79 -65.00
C ARG A 5 19.59 -23.77 -64.34
N LEU A 6 19.52 -23.24 -63.13
CA LEU A 6 18.30 -22.79 -62.44
C LEU A 6 17.30 -23.89 -62.04
N ILE A 7 17.49 -24.42 -60.83
CA ILE A 7 16.38 -24.67 -59.91
C ILE A 7 16.62 -23.66 -58.76
N PHE A 8 16.18 -22.41 -58.93
CA PHE A 8 15.06 -21.83 -58.15
C PHE A 8 15.15 -22.28 -56.68
N ALA A 9 15.93 -21.65 -55.79
CA ALA A 9 15.86 -20.24 -55.39
C ALA A 9 14.44 -19.75 -55.14
N LEU A 10 13.68 -20.43 -54.26
CA LEU A 10 12.48 -19.87 -53.63
C LEU A 10 12.13 -20.59 -52.31
N SER A 11 13.05 -20.60 -51.35
CA SER A 11 12.72 -20.81 -49.93
C SER A 11 12.76 -19.45 -49.22
N VAL A 12 12.05 -18.49 -49.82
CA VAL A 12 11.87 -17.13 -49.31
C VAL A 12 10.60 -17.17 -48.46
N VAL A 13 10.81 -16.95 -47.15
CA VAL A 13 9.88 -16.25 -46.25
C VAL A 13 8.60 -17.01 -45.91
N LEU A 14 8.69 -17.83 -44.86
CA LEU A 14 7.61 -17.89 -43.87
C LEU A 14 8.20 -18.24 -42.49
N VAL A 15 9.21 -17.49 -42.06
CA VAL A 15 9.38 -17.28 -40.62
C VAL A 15 8.24 -16.35 -40.24
N GLY A 16 7.07 -16.95 -40.01
CA GLY A 16 5.94 -16.25 -39.43
C GLY A 16 6.44 -15.70 -38.10
N SER A 17 6.68 -14.39 -38.05
CA SER A 17 6.76 -13.66 -36.80
C SER A 17 5.44 -13.91 -36.09
N LEU A 18 5.42 -14.92 -35.23
CA LEU A 18 4.45 -15.05 -34.17
C LEU A 18 4.73 -13.83 -33.29
N VAL A 19 4.10 -12.70 -33.64
CA VAL A 19 3.93 -11.61 -32.70
C VAL A 19 3.00 -12.21 -31.66
N LEU A 20 3.59 -12.83 -30.63
CA LEU A 20 2.90 -13.09 -29.39
C LEU A 20 2.44 -11.72 -28.95
N ALA A 21 1.16 -11.40 -29.23
CA ALA A 21 0.50 -10.28 -28.64
C ALA A 21 0.54 -10.57 -27.14
N SER A 22 1.54 -10.01 -26.47
CA SER A 22 1.57 -9.96 -25.01
C SER A 22 0.29 -9.25 -24.63
N VAL A 23 -0.66 -10.01 -24.10
CA VAL A 23 -1.87 -9.46 -23.50
C VAL A 23 -1.35 -8.54 -22.40
N VAL A 24 -1.42 -7.23 -22.65
CA VAL A 24 -1.14 -6.25 -21.61
C VAL A 24 -2.35 -6.34 -20.69
N PHE A 25 -2.23 -7.14 -19.64
CA PHE A 25 -3.20 -7.13 -18.55
C PHE A 25 -3.20 -5.72 -17.98
N ALA A 26 -4.40 -5.18 -17.77
CA ALA A 26 -4.55 -3.90 -17.10
C ALA A 26 -3.96 -4.05 -15.68
N ALA A 27 -3.04 -3.16 -15.31
CA ALA A 27 -2.40 -3.22 -14.02
C ALA A 27 -3.43 -2.99 -12.91
N VAL A 28 -3.40 -3.83 -11.86
CA VAL A 28 -4.09 -3.51 -10.61
C VAL A 28 -3.38 -2.33 -9.96
N THR A 29 -4.13 -1.31 -9.59
CA THR A 29 -3.63 -0.10 -8.93
C THR A 29 -4.25 0.03 -7.55
N ALA A 30 -3.43 0.02 -6.51
CA ALA A 30 -3.84 0.39 -5.15
C ALA A 30 -4.02 1.91 -5.02
N THR A 31 -5.15 2.34 -4.46
CA THR A 31 -5.48 3.76 -4.28
C THR A 31 -5.57 4.19 -2.81
N SER A 32 -5.86 3.27 -1.89
CA SER A 32 -5.83 3.50 -0.45
C SER A 32 -5.81 2.20 0.34
N VAL A 33 -5.49 2.26 1.64
CA VAL A 33 -5.72 1.18 2.61
C VAL A 33 -6.29 1.77 3.90
N GLY A 34 -7.22 1.05 4.52
CA GLY A 34 -7.72 1.34 5.87
C GLY A 34 -7.94 0.06 6.67
N LEU A 35 -7.98 0.19 7.99
CA LEU A 35 -8.44 -0.87 8.88
C LEU A 35 -9.98 -0.91 8.86
N SER A 36 -10.57 -2.07 8.61
CA SER A 36 -12.03 -2.22 8.64
C SER A 36 -12.55 -2.01 10.07
N SER A 37 -13.74 -1.42 10.21
CA SER A 37 -14.32 -1.02 11.50
C SER A 37 -14.58 -2.16 12.50
N PHE A 38 -14.67 -3.40 12.01
CA PHE A 38 -14.86 -4.58 12.86
C PHE A 38 -13.55 -5.17 13.39
N SER A 39 -12.39 -4.67 12.93
CA SER A 39 -11.10 -5.29 13.27
C SER A 39 -10.77 -5.11 14.74
N ASP A 40 -10.53 -6.20 15.44
CA ASP A 40 -10.14 -6.25 16.85
C ASP A 40 -9.15 -7.42 17.07
N CYS A 41 -9.01 -7.92 18.30
CA CYS A 41 -8.13 -9.05 18.59
C CYS A 41 -8.74 -10.43 18.23
N THR A 42 -10.02 -10.49 17.88
CA THR A 42 -10.77 -11.71 17.53
C THR A 42 -10.95 -11.88 16.02
N GLU A 43 -11.02 -10.78 15.28
CA GLU A 43 -11.10 -10.78 13.82
C GLU A 43 -10.49 -9.52 13.23
N ALA A 44 -10.11 -9.56 11.96
CA ALA A 44 -9.53 -8.40 11.30
C ALA A 44 -9.94 -8.28 9.84
N GLY A 45 -9.91 -7.05 9.34
CA GLY A 45 -10.19 -6.76 7.96
C GLY A 45 -9.51 -5.50 7.46
N LEU A 46 -9.34 -5.44 6.13
CA LEU A 46 -8.90 -4.23 5.45
C LEU A 46 -9.99 -3.67 4.55
N ASP A 47 -10.03 -2.34 4.48
CA ASP A 47 -10.75 -1.61 3.44
C ASP A 47 -9.75 -1.22 2.36
N LEU A 48 -9.86 -1.86 1.18
CA LEU A 48 -8.89 -1.75 0.09
C LEU A 48 -9.39 -0.79 -0.97
N GLY A 49 -8.73 0.36 -1.14
CA GLY A 49 -8.90 1.19 -2.32
C GLY A 49 -8.17 0.56 -3.51
N ILE A 50 -8.91 0.22 -4.56
CA ILE A 50 -8.39 -0.52 -5.70
C ILE A 50 -9.06 -0.11 -7.02
N GLU A 51 -8.27 -0.07 -8.08
CA GLU A 51 -8.71 -0.11 -9.47
C GLU A 51 -8.09 -1.36 -10.12
N SER A 52 -8.92 -2.34 -10.45
CA SER A 52 -8.51 -3.61 -11.06
C SER A 52 -9.28 -3.87 -12.35
N SER A 53 -8.61 -4.49 -13.32
CA SER A 53 -9.28 -5.18 -14.41
C SER A 53 -8.51 -6.44 -14.80
N GLY A 54 -9.22 -7.57 -14.87
CA GLY A 54 -8.65 -8.88 -15.18
C GLY A 54 -7.76 -9.48 -14.09
N ALA A 55 -7.83 -9.01 -12.84
CA ALA A 55 -7.15 -9.69 -11.73
C ALA A 55 -7.79 -11.06 -11.47
N ASP A 56 -6.97 -12.08 -11.23
CA ASP A 56 -7.42 -13.46 -11.06
C ASP A 56 -6.92 -14.12 -9.77
N ARG A 57 -6.07 -13.43 -9.00
CA ARG A 57 -5.48 -13.94 -7.78
C ARG A 57 -5.52 -12.92 -6.66
N GLU A 58 -5.68 -13.42 -5.43
CA GLU A 58 -5.49 -12.67 -4.20
C GLU A 58 -4.76 -13.50 -3.16
N THR A 59 -4.05 -12.83 -2.27
CA THR A 59 -3.35 -13.43 -1.15
C THR A 59 -3.52 -12.54 0.07
N GLY A 60 -3.69 -13.14 1.25
CA GLY A 60 -3.75 -12.42 2.52
C GLY A 60 -2.89 -13.09 3.59
N ILE A 61 -2.17 -12.30 4.37
CA ILE A 61 -1.37 -12.75 5.52
C ILE A 61 -1.71 -11.87 6.73
N ALA A 62 -1.95 -12.49 7.88
CA ALA A 62 -2.00 -11.81 9.17
C ALA A 62 -0.87 -12.32 10.07
N THR A 63 -0.17 -11.40 10.76
CA THR A 63 0.96 -11.73 11.65
C THR A 63 0.81 -11.09 13.03
N ASP A 64 1.30 -11.76 14.08
CA ASP A 64 1.45 -11.17 15.42
C ASP A 64 2.66 -10.23 15.49
N ALA A 65 2.90 -9.54 16.61
CA ALA A 65 4.03 -8.61 16.76
C ALA A 65 5.44 -9.21 16.49
N ASN A 66 5.60 -10.53 16.56
CA ASN A 66 6.87 -11.22 16.33
C ASN A 66 7.00 -11.76 14.88
N GLY A 67 6.04 -11.42 14.00
CA GLY A 67 6.00 -11.91 12.62
C GLY A 67 5.46 -13.33 12.50
N THR A 68 4.92 -13.91 13.57
CA THR A 68 4.31 -15.24 13.51
C THR A 68 3.03 -15.16 12.69
N ILE A 69 2.91 -16.00 11.65
CA ILE A 69 1.70 -16.08 10.83
C ILE A 69 0.54 -16.61 11.68
N LEU A 70 -0.50 -15.78 11.80
CA LEU A 70 -1.78 -16.12 12.42
C LEU A 70 -2.74 -16.74 11.41
N VAL A 71 -2.74 -16.18 10.19
CA VAL A 71 -3.60 -16.59 9.06
C VAL A 71 -2.83 -16.35 7.77
N GLU A 72 -2.99 -17.26 6.82
CA GLU A 72 -2.54 -17.10 5.44
C GLU A 72 -3.56 -17.75 4.49
N PHE A 73 -3.83 -17.08 3.38
CA PHE A 73 -4.64 -17.63 2.29
C PHE A 73 -4.15 -17.15 0.94
N ASP A 74 -4.34 -17.98 -0.08
CA ASP A 74 -4.00 -17.68 -1.47
C ASP A 74 -5.03 -18.32 -2.40
N GLY A 75 -5.74 -17.50 -3.19
CA GLY A 75 -6.97 -17.89 -3.86
C GLY A 75 -7.27 -17.12 -5.12
N THR A 76 -8.30 -17.56 -5.84
CA THR A 76 -8.88 -16.77 -6.93
C THR A 76 -9.60 -15.57 -6.35
N THR A 77 -9.36 -14.39 -6.91
CA THR A 77 -9.99 -13.17 -6.40
C THR A 77 -11.43 -13.02 -6.88
N SER A 78 -12.28 -12.47 -6.00
CA SER A 78 -13.65 -12.05 -6.35
C SER A 78 -13.71 -10.60 -6.87
N ILE A 79 -12.60 -9.85 -6.80
CA ILE A 79 -12.50 -8.43 -7.18
C ILE A 79 -11.64 -8.21 -8.42
N GLY A 80 -11.81 -9.10 -9.42
CA GLY A 80 -11.04 -9.11 -10.66
C GLY A 80 -11.22 -7.87 -11.54
N ASP A 81 -12.45 -7.35 -11.59
CA ASP A 81 -12.84 -6.12 -12.30
C ASP A 81 -13.61 -5.22 -11.33
N PHE A 82 -12.90 -4.40 -10.57
CA PHE A 82 -13.48 -3.55 -9.53
C PHE A 82 -12.80 -2.17 -9.47
N SER A 83 -13.58 -1.12 -9.20
CA SER A 83 -13.06 0.23 -8.95
C SER A 83 -13.80 0.83 -7.76
N GLY A 84 -13.06 1.21 -6.72
CA GLY A 84 -13.60 1.80 -5.50
C GLY A 84 -12.91 1.27 -4.25
N VAL A 85 -13.64 1.24 -3.13
CA VAL A 85 -13.17 0.65 -1.87
C VAL A 85 -13.88 -0.68 -1.65
N TYR A 86 -13.10 -1.77 -1.60
CA TYR A 86 -13.57 -3.08 -1.17
C TYR A 86 -13.49 -3.16 0.35
N SER A 87 -14.64 -3.13 1.02
CA SER A 87 -14.70 -3.14 2.47
C SER A 87 -14.71 -4.55 3.04
N GLY A 88 -13.93 -4.77 4.10
CA GLY A 88 -13.95 -6.01 4.86
C GLY A 88 -13.20 -7.17 4.19
N TYR A 89 -12.04 -6.91 3.61
CA TYR A 89 -11.11 -7.95 3.18
C TYR A 89 -10.64 -8.75 4.40
N TYR A 90 -11.26 -9.91 4.61
CA TYR A 90 -11.39 -10.56 5.92
C TYR A 90 -10.25 -11.53 6.26
N TYR A 91 -9.81 -11.53 7.52
CA TYR A 91 -8.83 -12.44 8.08
C TYR A 91 -9.44 -13.21 9.26
N PRO A 92 -9.82 -14.50 9.07
CA PRO A 92 -10.41 -15.30 10.15
C PRO A 92 -9.33 -15.78 11.14
N PHE A 93 -9.19 -15.12 12.29
CA PHE A 93 -8.26 -15.59 13.32
C PHE A 93 -8.72 -16.92 13.90
N ILE A 94 -7.85 -17.94 13.84
CA ILE A 94 -8.11 -19.26 14.43
C ILE A 94 -7.80 -19.25 15.95
N SER A 95 -6.96 -18.31 16.38
CA SER A 95 -6.58 -18.11 17.79
C SER A 95 -6.29 -16.64 18.06
N LEU A 96 -6.59 -16.19 19.28
CA LEU A 96 -6.25 -14.85 19.74
C LEU A 96 -4.72 -14.64 19.70
N PRO A 97 -4.25 -13.47 19.24
CA PRO A 97 -2.84 -13.13 19.29
C PRO A 97 -2.38 -12.93 20.74
N SER A 98 -1.11 -13.27 21.00
CA SER A 98 -0.51 -13.07 22.33
C SER A 98 -0.06 -11.64 22.61
N SER A 99 0.02 -10.82 21.55
CA SER A 99 0.42 -9.42 21.57
C SER A 99 -0.70 -8.59 20.95
N PRO A 100 -0.92 -7.35 21.42
CA PRO A 100 -1.95 -6.49 20.85
C PRO A 100 -1.60 -6.00 19.45
N ILE A 101 -0.37 -6.17 18.95
CA ILE A 101 0.01 -5.67 17.62
C ILE A 101 -0.17 -6.75 16.56
N ILE A 102 -0.91 -6.38 15.51
CA ILE A 102 -1.22 -7.24 14.37
C ILE A 102 -0.84 -6.53 13.07
N GLY A 103 -0.23 -7.28 12.15
CA GLY A 103 0.03 -6.85 10.78
C GLY A 103 -0.85 -7.60 9.81
N LEU A 104 -1.49 -6.89 8.89
CA LEU A 104 -2.36 -7.42 7.84
C LEU A 104 -1.75 -7.05 6.50
N TYR A 105 -1.51 -8.03 5.64
CA TYR A 105 -0.97 -7.86 4.30
C TYR A 105 -1.93 -8.48 3.28
N ALA A 106 -2.25 -7.76 2.22
CA ALA A 106 -3.06 -8.24 1.11
C ALA A 106 -2.36 -8.00 -0.23
N THR A 107 -2.62 -8.88 -1.19
CA THR A 107 -2.32 -8.63 -2.62
C THR A 107 -3.52 -8.98 -3.48
N VAL A 108 -3.65 -8.26 -4.60
CA VAL A 108 -4.64 -8.51 -5.65
C VAL A 108 -3.96 -8.26 -6.98
N GLY A 109 -4.06 -9.21 -7.91
CA GLY A 109 -3.34 -9.14 -9.18
C GLY A 109 -3.46 -10.40 -10.01
N ASN A 110 -2.38 -10.70 -10.74
CA ASN A 110 -2.27 -11.89 -11.56
C ASN A 110 -1.16 -12.83 -11.10
N ALA A 111 -1.30 -14.12 -11.42
CA ALA A 111 -0.23 -15.10 -11.26
C ALA A 111 0.60 -15.23 -12.56
N PRO A 112 1.95 -15.15 -12.52
CA PRO A 112 2.77 -14.83 -11.35
C PRO A 112 2.70 -13.35 -10.97
N ALA A 113 2.80 -13.08 -9.66
CA ALA A 113 2.78 -11.72 -9.13
C ALA A 113 4.06 -10.96 -9.50
N THR A 114 3.89 -9.72 -9.95
CA THR A 114 4.96 -8.77 -10.27
C THR A 114 4.49 -7.35 -9.94
N ALA A 115 5.44 -6.41 -9.81
CA ALA A 115 5.11 -5.00 -9.62
C ALA A 115 4.27 -4.38 -10.77
N ALA A 116 4.18 -5.04 -11.93
CA ALA A 116 3.43 -4.55 -13.09
C ALA A 116 1.98 -5.04 -13.15
N ASN A 117 1.63 -6.13 -12.45
CA ASN A 117 0.31 -6.77 -12.53
C ASN A 117 -0.34 -7.05 -11.17
N THR A 118 0.35 -6.74 -10.06
CA THR A 118 -0.15 -6.97 -8.71
C THR A 118 0.09 -5.73 -7.86
N SER A 119 -0.94 -5.34 -7.12
CA SER A 119 -0.86 -4.34 -6.05
C SER A 119 -0.90 -5.02 -4.69
N GLU A 120 -0.41 -4.33 -3.68
CA GLU A 120 -0.40 -4.78 -2.31
C GLU A 120 -0.83 -3.68 -1.33
N TRP A 121 -1.25 -4.12 -0.15
CA TRP A 121 -1.71 -3.29 0.94
C TRP A 121 -1.20 -3.88 2.25
N PHE A 122 -0.79 -3.02 3.18
CA PHE A 122 -0.35 -3.41 4.51
C PHE A 122 -0.89 -2.45 5.57
N VAL A 123 -1.34 -2.99 6.70
CA VAL A 123 -1.67 -2.23 7.92
C VAL A 123 -1.09 -2.94 9.14
N ALA A 124 -0.35 -2.22 9.98
CA ALA A 124 -0.10 -2.64 11.36
C ALA A 124 -1.00 -1.85 12.30
N TYR A 125 -1.65 -2.52 13.25
CA TYR A 125 -2.56 -1.88 14.21
C TYR A 125 -2.49 -2.52 15.60
N ASN A 126 -2.92 -1.77 16.61
CA ASN A 126 -3.19 -2.28 17.95
C ASN A 126 -4.63 -2.81 18.01
N CYS A 127 -4.80 -4.12 18.23
CA CYS A 127 -6.09 -4.79 18.19
C CYS A 127 -6.99 -4.51 19.40
N GLU A 128 -6.44 -4.00 20.50
CA GLU A 128 -7.20 -3.60 21.69
C GLU A 128 -7.82 -2.20 21.53
N THR A 129 -7.09 -1.29 20.87
CA THR A 129 -7.50 0.12 20.70
C THR A 129 -7.99 0.45 19.30
N GLN A 130 -7.80 -0.46 18.34
CA GLN A 130 -8.00 -0.25 16.90
C GLN A 130 -7.13 0.89 16.30
N GLU A 131 -6.07 1.28 17.01
CA GLU A 131 -5.15 2.31 16.53
C GLU A 131 -4.27 1.78 15.40
N VAL A 132 -4.35 2.39 14.23
CA VAL A 132 -3.48 2.08 13.09
C VAL A 132 -2.09 2.64 13.37
N LEU A 133 -1.09 1.78 13.52
CA LEU A 133 0.29 2.18 13.77
C LEU A 133 1.06 2.50 12.49
N TYR A 134 0.69 1.83 11.40
CA TYR A 134 1.31 2.02 10.09
C TYR A 134 0.40 1.52 8.98
N SER A 135 0.46 2.18 7.83
CA SER A 135 -0.21 1.78 6.61
C SER A 135 0.70 1.97 5.40
N CYS A 136 0.59 1.06 4.43
CA CYS A 136 1.31 1.11 3.16
C CYS A 136 0.42 0.50 2.07
N TYR A 137 0.50 1.03 0.86
CA TYR A 137 -0.11 0.42 -0.32
C TYR A 137 0.65 0.84 -1.56
N GLY A 138 0.66 -0.01 -2.59
CA GLY A 138 1.41 0.26 -3.81
C GLY A 138 1.63 -0.95 -4.71
N PRO A 139 2.57 -0.86 -5.66
CA PRO A 139 2.99 -1.99 -6.48
C PRO A 139 3.58 -3.12 -5.62
N TYR A 140 3.40 -4.36 -6.05
CA TYR A 140 3.96 -5.53 -5.36
C TYR A 140 5.47 -5.41 -5.07
N GLY A 141 5.85 -5.62 -3.80
CA GLY A 141 7.23 -5.56 -3.30
C GLY A 141 7.68 -4.20 -2.74
N SER A 142 6.75 -3.26 -2.52
CA SER A 142 6.97 -1.93 -1.93
C SER A 142 6.62 -1.84 -0.43
N CYS A 143 5.78 -2.72 0.09
CA CYS A 143 5.28 -2.73 1.46
C CYS A 143 5.86 -3.89 2.28
N PRO A 144 5.91 -3.75 3.62
CA PRO A 144 6.14 -4.88 4.50
C PRO A 144 5.06 -5.97 4.30
N THR A 145 5.46 -7.22 4.43
CA THR A 145 4.56 -8.38 4.42
C THR A 145 4.25 -8.89 5.82
N THR A 146 5.08 -8.53 6.80
CA THR A 146 4.95 -8.95 8.20
C THR A 146 5.16 -7.77 9.16
N THR A 147 4.65 -7.91 10.37
CA THR A 147 4.98 -7.01 11.51
C THR A 147 6.47 -6.95 11.82
N THR A 148 7.26 -8.01 11.62
CA THR A 148 8.72 -7.96 11.84
C THR A 148 9.41 -7.08 10.81
N GLU A 149 8.99 -7.18 9.54
CA GLU A 149 9.46 -6.28 8.49
C GLU A 149 9.04 -4.84 8.77
N PHE A 150 7.79 -4.63 9.18
CA PHE A 150 7.32 -3.32 9.66
C PHE A 150 8.16 -2.81 10.83
N ALA A 151 8.43 -3.65 11.84
CA ALA A 151 9.22 -3.26 13.01
C ALA A 151 10.68 -2.97 12.64
N ALA A 152 11.24 -3.61 11.61
CA ALA A 152 12.54 -3.25 11.07
C ALA A 152 12.50 -1.90 10.33
N THR A 153 11.41 -1.62 9.59
CA THR A 153 11.19 -0.33 8.92
C THR A 153 11.04 0.80 9.94
N VAL A 154 10.28 0.60 11.02
CA VAL A 154 10.09 1.60 12.09
C VAL A 154 11.27 1.64 13.06
N GLY A 155 11.95 0.53 13.32
CA GLY A 155 13.12 0.49 14.18
C GLY A 155 14.32 1.24 13.60
N ASN A 156 14.39 1.35 12.27
CA ASN A 156 15.39 2.12 11.55
C ASN A 156 14.94 3.55 11.21
N CYS A 157 13.77 3.96 11.69
CA CYS A 157 13.16 5.24 11.42
C CYS A 157 14.04 6.39 11.94
N PRO A 158 14.66 7.21 11.05
CA PRO A 158 15.43 8.35 11.50
C PRO A 158 14.56 9.35 12.31
N ASN A 159 13.29 9.47 11.95
CA ASN A 159 12.30 10.34 12.58
C ASN A 159 11.06 9.55 13.04
N PRO A 160 11.12 8.80 14.17
CA PRO A 160 9.96 8.09 14.71
C PRO A 160 8.82 9.05 15.04
N LEU A 161 7.57 8.56 14.96
CA LEU A 161 6.40 9.34 15.37
C LEU A 161 6.62 9.87 16.80
N PRO A 162 6.69 11.19 17.02
CA PRO A 162 6.93 11.70 18.35
C PRO A 162 5.75 11.43 19.29
N SER A 163 6.04 11.23 20.56
CA SER A 163 4.98 11.10 21.58
C SER A 163 4.11 12.36 21.63
N GLY A 164 2.79 12.20 21.79
CA GLY A 164 1.85 13.32 21.90
C GLY A 164 1.25 13.79 20.57
N PHE A 165 1.61 13.13 19.46
CA PHE A 165 0.92 13.28 18.19
C PHE A 165 -0.40 12.51 18.20
N SER A 166 -1.43 13.07 17.57
CA SER A 166 -2.73 12.45 17.41
C SER A 166 -3.17 12.54 15.95
N VAL A 167 -4.01 11.60 15.53
CA VAL A 167 -4.65 11.63 14.21
C VAL A 167 -5.62 12.82 14.14
N ARG A 168 -5.40 13.77 13.22
CA ARG A 168 -6.21 14.99 13.02
C ARG A 168 -6.49 15.25 11.55
N ASN A 169 -7.60 15.93 11.26
CA ASN A 169 -7.99 16.20 9.88
C ASN A 169 -7.33 17.50 9.40
N ILE A 170 -6.63 17.43 8.26
CA ILE A 170 -6.03 18.60 7.60
C ILE A 170 -6.74 18.79 6.24
N PRO A 171 -7.36 19.97 6.01
CA PRO A 171 -8.11 20.23 4.79
C PRO A 171 -7.19 20.28 3.57
N ALA A 172 -7.78 20.03 2.40
CA ALA A 172 -7.07 20.10 1.13
C ALA A 172 -6.38 21.46 0.97
N GLY A 173 -5.11 21.46 0.60
CA GLY A 173 -4.40 22.69 0.24
C GLY A 173 -3.76 23.42 1.41
N ALA A 174 -3.70 22.81 2.60
CA ALA A 174 -2.96 23.38 3.72
C ALA A 174 -1.49 23.60 3.35
N LEU A 175 -1.00 24.83 3.52
CA LEU A 175 0.38 25.19 3.23
C LEU A 175 1.31 24.47 4.21
N ALA A 176 2.38 23.85 3.69
CA ALA A 176 3.38 23.16 4.49
C ALA A 176 4.66 24.01 4.65
N TYR A 177 5.24 24.01 5.85
CA TYR A 177 6.42 24.80 6.21
C TYR A 177 7.51 23.89 6.82
N PHE A 178 8.79 24.24 6.64
CA PHE A 178 9.91 23.47 7.24
C PHE A 178 10.12 23.76 8.72
N GLN A 179 9.59 24.87 9.21
CA GLN A 179 9.64 25.33 10.60
C GLN A 179 8.30 26.02 10.94
N PRO A 180 7.99 26.29 12.22
CA PRO A 180 6.82 27.08 12.62
C PRO A 180 7.00 28.58 12.30
N ASP A 181 7.31 28.89 11.03
CA ASP A 181 7.59 30.22 10.52
C ASP A 181 7.08 30.33 9.06
N ALA A 182 6.22 31.34 8.81
CA ALA A 182 5.63 31.60 7.51
C ALA A 182 6.66 31.87 6.38
N SER A 183 7.89 32.27 6.72
CA SER A 183 8.98 32.46 5.76
C SER A 183 9.63 31.15 5.28
N THR A 184 9.32 30.02 5.93
CA THR A 184 9.91 28.70 5.64
C THR A 184 9.00 27.80 4.81
N TYR A 185 8.16 28.40 3.96
CA TYR A 185 7.23 27.67 3.09
C TYR A 185 7.98 26.67 2.20
N THR A 186 7.49 25.43 2.18
CA THR A 186 8.11 24.30 1.46
C THR A 186 7.93 24.37 -0.05
N GLY A 187 7.01 25.19 -0.55
CA GLY A 187 6.64 25.21 -1.97
C GLY A 187 5.53 24.23 -2.34
N PHE A 188 5.03 23.42 -1.40
CA PHE A 188 3.91 22.49 -1.64
C PHE A 188 2.82 22.58 -0.58
N ASN A 189 1.65 22.06 -0.95
CA ASN A 189 0.49 21.95 -0.08
C ASN A 189 0.25 20.49 0.27
N LEU A 190 -0.14 20.23 1.51
CA LEU A 190 -0.57 18.90 1.92
C LEU A 190 -1.81 18.47 1.14
N PRO A 191 -1.85 17.23 0.63
CA PRO A 191 -3.09 16.67 0.12
C PRO A 191 -4.10 16.53 1.27
N PRO A 192 -5.41 16.60 0.97
CA PRO A 192 -6.43 16.39 1.98
C PRO A 192 -6.27 15.02 2.62
N GLY A 193 -6.46 14.94 3.92
CA GLY A 193 -6.45 13.67 4.61
C GLY A 193 -6.33 13.81 6.11
N THR A 194 -6.26 12.66 6.75
CA THR A 194 -6.02 12.55 8.18
C THR A 194 -4.53 12.32 8.40
N TRP A 195 -3.93 13.15 9.25
CA TRP A 195 -2.48 13.17 9.48
C TRP A 195 -2.17 13.04 10.97
N TYR A 196 -0.98 12.54 11.28
CA TYR A 196 -0.45 12.61 12.64
C TYR A 196 0.04 14.02 12.91
N ALA A 197 -0.58 14.68 13.88
CA ALA A 197 -0.36 16.07 14.17
C ALA A 197 -0.13 16.30 15.67
N GLY A 198 0.89 17.09 15.99
CA GLY A 198 1.30 17.41 17.36
C GLY A 198 0.42 18.48 18.03
N ALA A 199 0.91 19.01 19.14
CA ALA A 199 0.32 20.21 19.75
C ALA A 199 0.65 21.45 18.91
N ALA A 200 -0.20 22.48 19.02
CA ALA A 200 0.10 23.75 18.39
C ALA A 200 1.21 24.49 19.14
N GLU A 201 2.22 24.97 18.41
CA GLU A 201 3.31 25.80 18.88
C GLU A 201 3.46 27.00 17.94
N ASP A 202 3.45 28.21 18.49
CA ASP A 202 3.57 29.48 17.74
C ASP A 202 2.58 29.64 16.57
N GLY A 203 1.37 29.06 16.70
CA GLY A 203 0.34 29.13 15.67
C GLY A 203 0.50 28.10 14.55
N PHE A 204 1.44 27.16 14.68
CA PHE A 204 1.61 26.03 13.79
C PHE A 204 1.41 24.72 14.51
N VAL A 205 1.10 23.67 13.77
CA VAL A 205 1.05 22.29 14.24
C VAL A 205 2.09 21.50 13.45
N GLU A 206 2.95 20.77 14.16
CA GLU A 206 3.87 19.83 13.54
C GLU A 206 3.08 18.63 13.00
N VAL A 207 3.34 18.27 11.75
CA VAL A 207 2.74 17.14 11.04
C VAL A 207 3.84 16.14 10.75
N TRP A 208 3.64 14.92 11.25
CA TRP A 208 4.53 13.80 10.98
C TRP A 208 4.09 13.14 9.67
N ILE A 209 5.03 13.05 8.72
CA ILE A 209 4.75 12.52 7.38
C ILE A 209 5.07 11.02 7.31
N ALA A 210 6.26 10.61 7.75
CA ALA A 210 6.70 9.23 7.92
C ALA A 210 8.19 9.20 8.31
N CYS A 211 8.70 8.01 8.62
CA CYS A 211 10.06 7.74 9.06
C CYS A 211 11.20 8.41 8.29
N GLU A 212 11.08 8.52 6.97
CA GLU A 212 12.15 9.06 6.10
C GLU A 212 11.95 10.54 5.74
N ALA A 213 10.85 11.15 6.20
CA ALA A 213 10.53 12.53 5.87
C ALA A 213 10.97 13.48 6.99
N THR A 214 11.35 14.70 6.59
CA THR A 214 11.42 15.81 7.54
C THR A 214 10.00 16.16 7.94
N ASN A 215 9.76 16.31 9.25
CA ASN A 215 8.48 16.84 9.72
C ASN A 215 8.21 18.19 9.06
N ILE A 216 6.93 18.47 8.80
CA ILE A 216 6.48 19.75 8.28
C ILE A 216 5.54 20.38 9.28
N PHE A 217 5.31 21.67 9.12
CA PHE A 217 4.41 22.44 9.97
C PHE A 217 3.26 22.95 9.10
N VAL A 218 2.06 22.99 9.67
CA VAL A 218 0.89 23.65 9.06
C VAL A 218 0.35 24.70 10.00
N PRO A 219 -0.31 25.76 9.52
CA PRO A 219 -0.98 26.72 10.41
C PRO A 219 -2.05 26.00 11.23
N ALA A 220 -2.08 26.28 12.54
CA ALA A 220 -2.93 25.57 13.49
C ALA A 220 -4.43 25.75 13.18
N GLU A 221 -4.81 26.86 12.56
CA GLU A 221 -6.19 27.10 12.09
C GLU A 221 -6.64 26.13 10.98
N ASN A 222 -5.71 25.41 10.35
CA ASN A 222 -5.99 24.40 9.35
C ASN A 222 -6.04 22.98 9.95
N VAL A 223 -6.08 22.81 11.27
CA VAL A 223 -6.14 21.48 11.89
C VAL A 223 -7.40 21.36 12.73
N ASN A 224 -8.28 20.42 12.36
CA ASN A 224 -9.52 20.11 13.08
C ASN A 224 -9.42 18.80 13.86
#